data_AF-A0A2H9T340-F1
#
_entry.id   AF-A0A2H9T340-F1
#
_cell.length_a   1.000
_cell.length_b   1.000
_cell.length_c   1.000
_cell.angle_alpha   90.00
_cell.angle_beta   90.00
_cell.angle_gamma   90.00
#
_symmetry.space_group_name_H-M   'P 1'
#
loop_
_entity.id
_entity.type
_entity.pdbx_description
1 polymer ?
#
loop_
_entity_poly.entity_id
_entity_poly.type
_entity_poly.pdbx_seq_one_letter_code
_entity_poly.pdbx_strand_id
1 'polypeptide(L)'
;MFLISENLGNIISCDIRPAQIKYTDHLAISIKIYHSSNTKGKGIWKINNSLLDEVEYKSMVRNVIRELKEEQAALDLGKSQFWDYCKVIIKNRTIHYCRNRSKNISENISQLEKNLVNLQTEHVQNPQEILKERISELEGNLELFLRGKSQRSPGKI
;
A
#
# COMPACT_ATOMS: atom_id res chain seq x y z
N MET A 1 -11.22 -27.57 2.59
CA MET A 1 -10.11 -28.07 1.74
C MET A 1 -9.84 -27.01 0.69
N PHE A 2 -8.66 -26.40 0.68
CA PHE A 2 -8.29 -25.46 -0.38
C PHE A 2 -7.63 -26.25 -1.51
N LEU A 3 -8.20 -26.16 -2.72
CA LEU A 3 -7.60 -26.73 -3.92
C LEU A 3 -6.58 -25.73 -4.45
N ILE A 4 -5.29 -26.06 -4.35
CA ILE A 4 -4.20 -25.25 -4.88
C ILE A 4 -3.75 -25.90 -6.18
N SER A 5 -3.79 -25.15 -7.29
CA SER A 5 -3.25 -25.62 -8.57
C SER A 5 -1.76 -25.93 -8.44
N GLU A 6 -1.29 -27.04 -9.01
CA GLU A 6 0.14 -27.40 -9.05
C GLU A 6 1.02 -26.32 -9.71
N ASN A 7 0.41 -25.42 -10.50
CA ASN A 7 1.07 -24.30 -11.16
C ASN A 7 1.07 -22.98 -10.35
N LEU A 8 0.52 -22.98 -9.14
CA LEU A 8 0.67 -21.83 -8.25
C LEU A 8 2.14 -21.79 -7.82
N GLY A 9 2.89 -20.80 -8.30
CA GLY A 9 4.36 -20.73 -8.16
C GLY A 9 4.87 -20.97 -6.73
N ASN A 10 6.18 -21.19 -6.58
CA ASN A 10 6.78 -21.61 -5.31
C ASN A 10 6.30 -20.74 -4.12
N ILE A 11 5.62 -21.35 -3.15
CA ILE A 11 5.18 -20.67 -1.93
C ILE A 11 6.41 -20.25 -1.12
N ILE A 12 6.52 -18.97 -0.81
CA ILE A 12 7.60 -18.40 -0.01
C ILE A 12 7.26 -18.47 1.48
N SER A 13 6.03 -18.14 1.85
CA SER A 13 5.56 -18.18 3.24
C SER A 13 4.04 -18.26 3.31
N CYS A 14 3.52 -18.80 4.40
CA CYS A 14 2.10 -18.86 4.71
C CYS A 14 1.90 -18.52 6.19
N ASP A 15 0.94 -17.65 6.50
CA ASP A 15 0.66 -17.22 7.86
C ASP A 15 -0.84 -16.95 8.08
N ILE A 16 -1.34 -17.28 9.28
CA ILE A 16 -2.72 -17.05 9.68
C ILE A 16 -2.81 -15.68 10.36
N ARG A 17 -3.75 -14.85 9.90
CA ARG A 17 -3.98 -13.49 10.39
C ARG A 17 -5.41 -13.34 10.89
N PRO A 18 -5.66 -12.37 11.79
CA PRO A 18 -7.03 -11.95 12.10
C PRO A 18 -7.81 -11.69 10.82
N ALA A 19 -9.07 -12.13 10.77
CA ALA A 19 -9.86 -11.92 9.59
C ALA A 19 -10.07 -10.43 9.31
N GLN A 20 -10.01 -10.11 8.02
CA GLN A 20 -10.05 -8.74 7.52
C GLN A 20 -11.47 -8.19 7.39
N ILE A 21 -12.48 -8.98 7.79
CA ILE A 21 -13.91 -8.69 7.66
C ILE A 21 -14.56 -9.06 9.01
N LYS A 22 -15.29 -8.13 9.63
CA LYS A 22 -15.90 -8.33 10.95
C LYS A 22 -16.96 -9.45 11.01
N TYR A 23 -17.51 -9.83 9.86
CA TYR A 23 -18.63 -10.78 9.75
C TYR A 23 -18.21 -12.22 9.47
N THR A 24 -16.92 -12.56 9.57
CA THR A 24 -16.41 -13.92 9.42
C THR A 24 -15.91 -14.43 10.76
N ASP A 25 -16.34 -15.63 11.12
CA ASP A 25 -15.83 -16.44 12.23
C ASP A 25 -14.50 -17.15 11.88
N HIS A 26 -14.09 -17.10 10.62
CA HIS A 26 -12.81 -17.63 10.15
C HIS A 26 -11.69 -16.60 10.23
N LEU A 27 -10.46 -17.08 10.45
CA LEU A 27 -9.23 -16.29 10.31
C LEU A 27 -8.81 -16.17 8.83
N ALA A 28 -8.04 -15.14 8.49
CA ALA A 28 -7.50 -14.96 7.15
C ALA A 28 -6.21 -15.77 6.96
N ILE A 29 -6.01 -16.32 5.76
CA ILE A 29 -4.75 -16.95 5.35
C ILE A 29 -4.01 -15.99 4.43
N SER A 30 -2.80 -15.60 4.81
CA SER A 30 -1.87 -14.80 4.02
C SER A 30 -0.82 -15.72 3.39
N ILE A 31 -0.73 -15.74 2.06
CA ILE A 31 0.24 -16.55 1.32
C ILE A 31 1.13 -15.63 0.50
N LYS A 32 2.44 -15.78 0.67
CA LYS A 32 3.44 -15.13 -0.17
C LYS A 32 3.92 -16.12 -1.22
N ILE A 33 3.78 -15.77 -2.48
CA ILE A 33 4.05 -16.66 -3.61
C ILE A 33 5.17 -16.05 -4.44
N TYR A 34 6.12 -16.89 -4.86
CA TYR A 34 7.13 -16.56 -5.84
C TYR A 34 6.61 -16.91 -7.24
N HIS A 35 6.45 -15.91 -8.08
CA HIS A 35 6.25 -16.13 -9.51
C HIS A 35 7.60 -15.89 -10.21
N SER A 36 8.02 -16.82 -11.08
CA SER A 36 9.22 -16.64 -11.90
C SER A 36 9.10 -15.31 -12.66
N SER A 37 10.15 -14.50 -12.61
CA SER A 37 10.11 -13.16 -13.20
C SER A 37 10.03 -13.28 -14.71
N ASN A 38 8.84 -13.10 -15.28
CA ASN A 38 8.75 -12.75 -16.69
C ASN A 38 9.47 -11.41 -16.87
N THR A 39 10.46 -11.37 -17.75
CA THR A 39 11.15 -10.13 -18.12
C THR A 39 10.13 -9.21 -18.76
N LYS A 40 9.55 -8.31 -17.95
CA LYS A 40 8.68 -7.25 -18.46
C LYS A 40 9.51 -6.47 -19.48
N GLY A 41 9.00 -6.35 -20.71
CA GLY A 41 9.64 -5.57 -21.76
C GLY A 41 9.77 -4.09 -21.37
N LYS A 42 10.26 -3.26 -22.30
CA LYS A 42 10.38 -1.80 -22.15
C LYS A 42 8.99 -1.13 -22.10
N GLY A 43 8.18 -1.46 -21.11
CA GLY A 43 6.84 -0.93 -20.92
C GLY A 43 6.88 0.57 -20.66
N ILE A 44 5.82 1.26 -21.08
CA ILE A 44 5.62 2.67 -20.77
C ILE A 44 5.28 2.77 -19.28
N TRP A 45 5.98 3.65 -18.56
CA TRP A 45 5.63 3.96 -17.18
C TRP A 45 4.33 4.76 -17.15
N LYS A 46 3.33 4.25 -16.42
CA LYS A 46 2.05 4.93 -16.18
C LYS A 46 1.92 5.21 -14.69
N ILE A 47 1.54 6.45 -14.36
CA ILE A 47 1.22 6.83 -12.99
C ILE A 47 -0.14 6.25 -12.58
N ASN A 48 -0.30 5.92 -11.30
CA ASN A 48 -1.60 5.64 -10.73
C ASN A 48 -2.35 6.97 -10.50
N ASN A 49 -3.42 7.21 -11.25
CA ASN A 49 -4.15 8.48 -11.20
C ASN A 49 -4.77 8.80 -9.83
N SER A 50 -5.05 7.79 -9.00
CA SER A 50 -5.54 8.03 -7.62
C SER A 50 -4.57 8.84 -6.75
N LEU A 51 -3.28 8.88 -7.10
CA LEU A 51 -2.32 9.73 -6.41
C LEU A 51 -2.63 11.22 -6.59
N LEU A 52 -3.30 11.60 -7.69
CA LEU A 52 -3.66 13.00 -7.97
C LEU A 52 -4.74 13.52 -7.02
N ASP A 53 -5.48 12.63 -6.35
CA ASP A 53 -6.46 13.01 -5.34
C ASP A 53 -5.80 13.36 -4.01
N GLU A 54 -4.58 12.88 -3.76
CA GLU A 54 -3.88 13.00 -2.49
C GLU A 54 -3.22 14.36 -2.32
N VAL A 55 -3.52 15.01 -1.19
CA VAL A 55 -3.04 16.36 -0.90
C VAL A 55 -1.52 16.37 -0.75
N GLU A 56 -0.97 15.37 -0.08
CA GLU A 56 0.47 15.23 0.16
C GLU A 56 1.23 15.00 -1.15
N TYR A 57 0.70 14.14 -2.03
CA TYR A 57 1.30 13.89 -3.34
C TYR A 57 1.26 15.15 -4.21
N LYS A 58 0.11 15.84 -4.28
CA LYS A 58 -0.02 17.11 -5.01
C LYS A 58 0.95 18.16 -4.49
N SER A 59 1.09 18.28 -3.17
CA SER A 59 2.03 19.21 -2.53
C SER A 59 3.47 18.88 -2.94
N MET A 60 3.86 17.61 -2.87
CA MET A 60 5.19 17.16 -3.29
C MET A 60 5.49 17.51 -4.75
N VAL A 61 4.56 17.23 -5.68
CA VAL A 61 4.76 17.55 -7.11
C VAL A 61 4.87 19.06 -7.32
N ARG A 62 4.04 19.87 -6.66
CA ARG A 62 4.12 21.34 -6.77
C ARG A 62 5.45 21.88 -6.24
N ASN A 63 5.94 21.36 -5.13
CA ASN A 63 7.22 21.75 -4.55
C ASN A 63 8.37 21.42 -5.50
N VAL A 64 8.39 20.21 -6.07
CA VAL A 64 9.39 19.81 -7.07
C VAL A 64 9.37 20.75 -8.27
N ILE A 65 8.20 21.11 -8.81
CA ILE A 65 8.11 22.03 -9.95
C ILE A 65 8.62 23.43 -9.57
N ARG A 66 8.33 23.90 -8.36
CA ARG A 66 8.82 25.21 -7.88
C ARG A 66 10.34 25.22 -7.76
N GLU A 67 10.90 24.22 -7.08
CA GLU A 67 12.35 24.03 -6.91
C GLU A 67 13.07 24.01 -8.27
N LEU A 68 12.56 23.21 -9.21
CA LEU A 68 13.15 23.11 -10.55
C LEU A 68 13.05 24.42 -11.35
N LYS A 69 12.00 25.22 -11.14
CA LYS A 69 11.87 26.54 -11.79
C LYS A 69 12.88 27.56 -11.23
N GLU A 70 13.15 27.52 -9.94
CA GLU A 70 14.17 28.37 -9.31
C GLU A 70 15.56 28.03 -9.84
N GLU A 71 15.82 26.74 -10.11
CA GLU A 71 17.08 26.26 -10.70
C GLU A 71 17.14 26.41 -12.23
N GLN A 72 16.05 26.81 -12.90
CA GLN A 72 15.94 26.80 -14.36
C GLN A 72 17.02 27.65 -15.04
N ALA A 73 17.35 28.82 -14.48
CA ALA A 73 18.39 29.69 -15.03
C ALA A 73 19.79 29.07 -14.93
N ALA A 74 20.04 28.24 -13.90
CA ALA A 74 21.31 27.55 -13.73
C ALA A 74 21.44 26.31 -14.62
N LEU A 75 20.32 25.71 -15.02
CA LEU A 75 20.30 24.50 -15.84
C LEU A 75 20.54 24.75 -17.33
N ASP A 76 20.43 26.01 -17.79
CA ASP A 76 20.60 26.42 -19.20
C ASP A 76 19.85 25.52 -20.21
N LEU A 77 18.65 25.06 -19.83
CA LEU A 77 17.83 24.17 -20.64
C LEU A 77 16.81 24.96 -21.47
N GLY A 78 16.66 24.58 -22.74
CA GLY A 78 15.52 25.03 -23.55
C GLY A 78 14.19 24.55 -22.95
N LYS A 79 13.09 25.25 -23.25
CA LYS A 79 11.75 24.97 -22.66
C LYS A 79 11.33 23.49 -22.76
N SER A 80 11.57 22.84 -23.90
CA SER A 80 11.23 21.42 -24.09
C SER A 80 12.08 20.50 -23.20
N GLN A 81 13.40 20.73 -23.17
CA GLN A 81 14.35 19.94 -22.39
C GLN A 81 14.09 20.09 -20.88
N PHE A 82 13.74 21.31 -20.44
CA PHE A 82 13.33 21.55 -19.07
C PHE A 82 12.10 20.71 -18.68
N TRP A 83 11.11 20.60 -19.58
CA TRP A 83 9.93 19.80 -19.31
C TRP A 83 10.24 18.29 -19.28
N ASP A 84 11.12 17.82 -20.16
CA ASP A 84 11.58 16.43 -20.14
C ASP A 84 12.32 16.12 -18.83
N TYR A 85 13.19 17.02 -18.40
CA TYR A 85 13.90 16.93 -17.12
C TYR A 85 12.93 16.86 -15.93
N CYS A 86 11.99 17.81 -15.84
CA CYS A 86 10.99 17.82 -14.77
C CYS A 86 10.17 16.52 -14.72
N LYS A 87 9.77 15.97 -15.88
CA LYS A 87 9.04 14.69 -15.94
C LYS A 87 9.86 13.54 -15.35
N VAL A 88 11.16 13.49 -15.63
CA VAL A 88 12.06 12.47 -15.07
C VAL A 88 12.17 12.59 -13.55
N ILE A 89 12.33 13.81 -13.03
CA ILE A 89 12.42 14.05 -11.59
C ILE A 89 11.10 13.69 -10.89
N ILE A 90 9.97 14.14 -11.42
CA ILE A 90 8.63 13.81 -10.87
C ILE A 90 8.41 12.30 -10.88
N LYS A 91 8.79 11.59 -11.95
CA LYS A 91 8.70 10.13 -12.02
C LYS A 91 9.49 9.47 -10.89
N ASN A 92 10.75 9.86 -10.69
CA ASN A 92 11.60 9.29 -9.64
C ASN A 92 11.04 9.57 -8.23
N ARG A 93 10.61 10.81 -7.98
CA ARG A 93 9.96 11.20 -6.72
C ARG A 93 8.67 10.43 -6.49
N THR A 94 7.86 10.21 -7.54
CA THR A 94 6.62 9.42 -7.47
C THR A 94 6.91 7.96 -7.12
N ILE A 95 7.91 7.34 -7.76
CA ILE A 95 8.31 5.95 -7.44
C ILE A 95 8.70 5.85 -5.96
N HIS A 96 9.51 6.79 -5.48
CA HIS A 96 9.92 6.83 -4.08
C HIS A 96 8.74 7.03 -3.13
N TYR A 97 7.86 8.00 -3.42
CA TYR A 97 6.64 8.28 -2.66
C TYR A 97 5.76 7.03 -2.55
N CYS A 98 5.46 6.36 -3.67
CA CYS A 98 4.64 5.16 -3.70
C CYS A 98 5.26 4.00 -2.91
N ARG A 99 6.59 3.83 -2.98
CA ARG A 99 7.30 2.82 -2.21
C ARG A 99 7.19 3.10 -0.71
N ASN A 100 7.45 4.33 -0.28
CA ASN A 100 7.35 4.72 1.13
C ASN A 100 5.92 4.61 1.65
N ARG A 101 4.95 5.10 0.89
CA ARG A 101 3.53 4.96 1.17
C ARG A 101 3.14 3.49 1.37
N SER A 102 3.57 2.60 0.47
CA SER A 102 3.25 1.17 0.56
C SER A 102 3.86 0.52 1.81
N LYS A 103 5.10 0.92 2.15
CA LYS A 103 5.78 0.50 3.38
C LYS A 103 5.02 0.95 4.62
N ASN A 104 4.71 2.24 4.76
CA ASN A 104 3.99 2.79 5.91
C ASN A 104 2.61 2.12 6.11
N ILE A 105 1.89 1.90 5.01
CA ILE A 105 0.61 1.19 5.03
C ILE A 105 0.79 -0.25 5.54
N SER A 106 1.83 -0.96 5.09
CA SER A 106 2.11 -2.33 5.54
C SER A 106 2.51 -2.38 7.02
N GLU A 107 3.28 -1.40 7.50
CA GLU A 107 3.68 -1.28 8.89
C GLU A 107 2.48 -1.01 9.80
N ASN A 108 1.58 -0.09 9.40
CA ASN A 108 0.36 0.19 10.13
C ASN A 108 -0.54 -1.05 10.24
N ILE A 109 -0.72 -1.81 9.15
CA ILE A 109 -1.48 -3.06 9.18
C ILE A 109 -0.86 -4.06 10.15
N SER A 110 0.46 -4.26 10.05
CA SER A 110 1.16 -5.19 10.95
C SER A 110 1.03 -4.78 12.42
N GLN A 111 1.06 -3.47 12.71
CA GLN A 111 0.86 -2.97 14.07
C GLN A 111 -0.56 -3.20 14.58
N LEU A 112 -1.58 -2.94 13.74
CA LEU A 112 -2.98 -3.20 14.08
C LEU A 112 -3.22 -4.70 14.32
N GLU A 113 -2.70 -5.58 13.46
CA GLU A 113 -2.78 -7.03 13.61
C GLU A 113 -2.13 -7.50 14.92
N LYS A 114 -0.93 -7.00 15.25
CA LYS A 114 -0.25 -7.32 16.51
C LYS A 114 -1.06 -6.88 17.73
N ASN A 115 -1.57 -5.66 17.71
CA ASN A 115 -2.37 -5.12 18.82
C ASN A 115 -3.64 -5.95 19.04
N LEU A 116 -4.29 -6.37 17.95
CA LEU A 116 -5.49 -7.17 17.98
C LEU A 116 -5.21 -8.56 18.57
N VAL A 117 -4.15 -9.24 18.13
CA VAL A 117 -3.74 -10.54 18.69
C VAL A 117 -3.40 -10.42 20.18
N ASN A 118 -2.72 -9.35 20.60
CA ASN A 118 -2.40 -9.13 22.00
C ASN A 118 -3.65 -8.96 22.87
N LEU A 119 -4.60 -8.12 22.44
CA LEU A 119 -5.86 -7.89 23.17
C LEU A 119 -6.75 -9.13 23.19
N GLN A 120 -6.82 -9.90 22.10
CA GLN A 120 -7.53 -11.17 22.09
C GLN A 120 -6.90 -12.15 23.09
N THR A 121 -5.57 -12.22 23.16
CA THR A 121 -4.86 -13.06 24.12
C THR A 121 -5.16 -12.62 25.56
N GLU A 122 -5.13 -11.32 25.83
CA GLU A 122 -5.46 -10.74 27.14
C GLU A 122 -6.90 -11.03 27.53
N HIS A 123 -7.85 -10.90 26.60
CA HIS A 123 -9.26 -11.18 26.87
C HIS A 123 -9.53 -12.65 27.18
N VAL A 124 -8.81 -13.57 26.54
CA VAL A 124 -8.88 -15.02 26.85
C VAL A 124 -8.34 -15.31 28.25
N GLN A 125 -7.28 -14.61 28.68
CA GLN A 125 -6.68 -14.78 30.00
C GLN A 125 -7.50 -14.12 31.11
N ASN A 126 -8.09 -12.95 30.83
CA ASN A 126 -8.86 -12.16 31.77
C ASN A 126 -10.08 -11.55 31.05
N PRO A 127 -11.24 -12.25 31.05
CA PRO A 127 -12.42 -11.81 30.34
C PRO A 127 -12.99 -10.51 30.93
N GLN A 128 -12.74 -9.39 30.25
CA GLN A 128 -13.29 -8.08 30.57
C GLN A 128 -14.08 -7.52 29.40
N GLU A 129 -15.27 -6.96 29.66
CA GLU A 129 -16.12 -6.36 28.63
C GLU A 129 -15.44 -5.17 27.92
N ILE A 130 -14.62 -4.40 28.65
CA ILE A 130 -13.84 -3.29 28.06
C ILE A 130 -12.85 -3.75 26.98
N LEU A 131 -12.32 -4.98 27.11
CA LEU A 131 -11.42 -5.56 26.10
C LEU A 131 -12.20 -5.97 24.85
N LYS A 132 -13.45 -6.43 24.98
CA LYS A 132 -14.31 -6.75 23.82
C LYS A 132 -14.62 -5.51 22.99
N GLU A 133 -14.96 -4.41 23.65
CA GLU A 133 -15.21 -3.13 22.96
C GLU A 133 -13.96 -2.67 22.18
N ARG A 134 -12.78 -2.76 22.81
CA ARG A 134 -11.49 -2.40 22.19
C ARG A 134 -11.14 -3.29 20.99
N ILE A 135 -11.41 -4.59 21.08
CA ILE A 135 -11.21 -5.54 19.97
C ILE A 135 -12.11 -5.17 18.79
N SER A 136 -13.41 -4.94 19.06
CA SER A 136 -14.38 -4.53 18.03
C SER A 136 -14.00 -3.21 17.33
N GLU A 137 -13.42 -2.26 18.08
CA GLU A 137 -12.91 -1.01 17.53
C GLU A 137 -11.72 -1.24 16.58
N LEU A 138 -10.73 -2.04 16.99
CA LEU A 138 -9.56 -2.34 16.17
C LEU A 138 -9.92 -3.13 14.91
N GLU A 139 -10.86 -4.07 14.99
CA GLU A 139 -11.39 -4.80 13.83
C GLU A 139 -12.02 -3.83 12.83
N GLY A 140 -12.83 -2.87 13.30
CA GLY A 140 -13.43 -1.84 12.45
C GLY A 140 -12.38 -0.95 11.78
N ASN A 141 -11.35 -0.54 12.52
CA ASN A 141 -10.25 0.27 11.99
C ASN A 141 -9.44 -0.48 10.93
N LEU A 142 -9.15 -1.77 11.16
CA LEU A 142 -8.46 -2.62 10.21
C LEU A 142 -9.28 -2.81 8.93
N GLU A 143 -10.60 -3.03 9.06
CA GLU A 143 -11.50 -3.17 7.92
C GLU A 143 -11.56 -1.89 7.06
N LEU A 144 -11.71 -0.72 7.68
CA LEU A 144 -11.72 0.56 6.98
C LEU A 144 -10.41 0.78 6.20
N PHE A 145 -9.28 0.46 6.82
CA PHE A 145 -7.97 0.62 6.20
C PHE A 145 -7.79 -0.30 4.98
N LEU A 146 -8.33 -1.51 5.04
CA LEU A 146 -8.26 -2.49 3.95
C LEU A 146 -9.27 -2.22 2.84
N ARG A 147 -10.49 -1.75 3.15
CA ARG A 147 -11.45 -1.29 2.13
C ARG A 147 -10.87 -0.14 1.30
N GLY A 148 -10.11 0.76 1.94
CA GLY A 148 -9.32 1.80 1.25
C GLY A 148 -8.28 1.27 0.26
N LYS A 149 -7.88 -0.01 0.33
CA LYS A 149 -7.07 -0.68 -0.70
C LYS A 149 -7.93 -1.26 -1.84
N SER A 150 -9.08 -1.86 -1.52
CA SER A 150 -9.92 -2.57 -2.49
C SER A 150 -10.58 -1.62 -3.51
N GLN A 151 -11.00 -0.42 -3.09
CA GLN A 151 -11.62 0.56 -4.00
C GLN A 151 -10.64 1.26 -4.97
N ARG A 152 -9.33 1.01 -4.86
CA ARG A 152 -8.29 1.67 -5.69
C ARG A 152 -7.99 0.96 -7.02
N SER A 153 -8.86 0.04 -7.44
CA SER A 153 -8.81 -0.55 -8.77
C SER A 153 -10.22 -0.84 -9.29
N PRO A 154 -10.72 0.04 -10.16
CA PRO A 154 -11.16 -0.39 -11.46
C PRO A 154 -10.33 0.35 -12.50
N GLY A 155 -9.28 -0.31 -13.00
CA GLY A 155 -8.71 0.07 -14.28
C GLY A 155 -9.80 -0.16 -15.33
N LYS A 156 -10.58 0.87 -15.64
CA LYS A 156 -11.36 0.89 -16.87
C LYS A 156 -10.36 1.06 -18.01
N ILE A 157 -10.34 0.01 -18.82
CA ILE A 157 -9.71 -0.26 -20.11
C ILE A 157 -9.22 0.99 -20.84
#